data_AF-A0A8T5B1Z6-F1
#
_entry.id   AF-A0A8T5B1Z6-F1
#
_cell.length_a   1.000
_cell.length_b   1.000
_cell.length_c   1.000
_cell.angle_alpha   90.00
_cell.angle_beta   90.00
_cell.angle_gamma   90.00
#
_symmetry.space_group_name_H-M   'P 1'
#
loop_
_entity.id
_entity.type
_entity.pdbx_description
1 polymer ?
#
loop_
_entity_poly.entity_id
_entity_poly.type
_entity_poly.pdbx_seq_one_letter_code
_entity_poly.pdbx_strand_id
1 'polypeptide(L)'
;MIAVIVTLIVEFLGALIGLGGASIFIRILIWSDVLIKYGIAAGMVAIIATSSSSATSYVREHITNLKAAFYLQIFTVIGAIIGATINTLIAPEEV
;
A
#
# COMPACT_ATOMS: atom_id res chain seq x y z
N MET A 1 4.68 -17.58 11.89
CA MET A 1 4.04 -16.87 13.02
C MET A 1 4.65 -15.50 13.27
N ILE A 2 5.97 -15.40 13.48
CA ILE A 2 6.66 -14.11 13.68
C ILE A 2 6.42 -13.11 12.53
N ALA A 3 6.52 -13.55 11.27
CA ALA A 3 6.29 -12.67 10.12
C ALA A 3 4.89 -12.04 10.09
N VAL A 4 3.85 -12.78 10.53
CA VAL A 4 2.45 -12.29 10.56
C VAL A 4 2.24 -11.25 11.65
N ILE A 5 2.92 -11.40 12.79
CA ILE A 5 2.86 -10.43 13.89
C ILE A 5 3.56 -9.14 13.48
N VAL A 6 4.72 -9.25 12.83
CA VAL A 6 5.48 -8.08 12.33
C VAL A 6 4.68 -7.33 11.27
N THR A 7 4.07 -8.00 10.29
CA THR A 7 3.21 -7.34 9.30
C THR A 7 2.05 -6.60 9.95
N LEU A 8 1.35 -7.24 10.88
CA LEU A 8 0.21 -6.61 11.57
C LEU A 8 0.61 -5.33 12.30
N ILE A 9 1.73 -5.36 13.02
CA ILE A 9 2.24 -4.18 13.75
C ILE A 9 2.63 -3.06 12.78
N VAL A 10 3.33 -3.40 11.70
CA VAL A 10 3.81 -2.44 10.70
C VAL A 10 2.66 -1.81 9.91
N GLU A 11 1.68 -2.62 9.51
CA GLU A 11 0.48 -2.16 8.81
C GLU A 11 -0.39 -1.27 9.71
N PHE A 12 -0.53 -1.65 10.98
CA PHE A 12 -1.23 -0.84 11.98
C PHE A 12 -0.54 0.52 12.17
N LEU A 13 0.78 0.54 12.37
CA LEU A 13 1.54 1.78 12.52
C LEU A 13 1.51 2.62 11.24
N GLY A 14 1.62 1.98 10.07
CA GLY A 14 1.57 2.65 8.77
C GLY A 14 0.21 3.26 8.45
N ALA A 15 -0.88 2.64 8.89
CA ALA A 15 -2.23 3.20 8.79
C ALA A 15 -2.39 4.47 9.64
N LEU A 16 -1.80 4.52 10.84
CA LEU A 16 -1.82 5.71 11.70
C LEU A 16 -1.08 6.90 11.08
N ILE A 17 -0.01 6.64 10.32
CA ILE A 17 0.79 7.69 9.63
C ILE A 17 0.07 8.20 8.37
N GLY A 18 -0.91 7.45 7.85
CA GLY A 18 -1.67 7.83 6.65
C GLY A 18 -0.93 7.55 5.33
N LEU A 19 0.25 6.92 5.37
CA LEU A 19 1.02 6.52 4.18
C LEU A 19 0.57 5.17 3.59
N GLY A 20 -0.16 4.36 4.38
CA GLY A 20 -0.37 2.94 4.09
C GLY A 20 0.90 2.14 4.41
N GLY A 21 0.76 1.10 5.22
CA GLY A 21 1.86 0.28 5.75
C GLY A 21 2.78 -0.39 4.72
N ALA A 22 2.44 -0.40 3.44
CA ALA A 22 3.21 -1.01 2.35
C ALA A 22 4.59 -0.36 2.25
N SER A 23 4.65 0.96 2.39
CA SER A 23 5.90 1.69 2.33
C SER A 23 6.89 1.19 3.38
N ILE A 24 6.44 0.86 4.59
CA ILE A 24 7.28 0.38 5.69
C ILE A 24 7.50 -1.14 5.57
N PHE A 25 6.46 -1.89 5.18
CA PHE A 25 6.49 -3.34 5.03
C PHE A 25 7.47 -3.80 3.93
N ILE A 26 7.53 -3.10 2.80
CA ILE A 26 8.47 -3.40 1.71
C ILE A 26 9.93 -3.27 2.20
N ARG A 27 10.24 -2.25 3.02
CA ARG A 27 11.61 -2.08 3.55
C ARG A 27 12.00 -3.22 4.49
N ILE A 28 11.06 -3.70 5.30
CA ILE A 28 11.29 -4.83 6.20
C ILE A 28 11.53 -6.15 5.46
N LEU A 29 10.84 -6.37 4.32
CA LEU A 29 11.09 -7.54 3.50
C LEU A 29 12.46 -7.51 2.80
N ILE A 30 12.90 -6.33 2.37
CA ILE A 30 14.23 -6.15 1.79
C ILE A 30 15.33 -6.47 2.83
N TRP A 31 15.13 -6.10 4.09
CA TRP A 31 16.01 -6.48 5.19
C TRP A 31 16.05 -8.00 5.48
N SER A 32 15.05 -8.75 4.99
CA SER A 32 14.99 -10.22 5.12
C SER A 32 15.52 -10.97 3.88
N ASP A 33 16.31 -10.31 3.02
CA ASP A 33 16.92 -10.89 1.81
C ASP A 33 15.91 -11.37 0.74
N VAL A 34 14.66 -10.89 0.81
CA VAL A 34 13.64 -11.22 -0.20
C VAL A 34 13.79 -10.30 -1.41
N LEU A 35 13.70 -10.88 -2.61
CA LEU A 35 13.67 -10.11 -3.86
C LEU A 35 12.62 -8.99 -3.80
N ILE A 36 13.05 -7.76 -4.06
CA ILE A 36 12.24 -6.52 -4.01
C ILE A 36 10.89 -6.70 -4.72
N LYS A 37 10.93 -7.36 -5.88
CA LYS A 37 9.77 -7.61 -6.73
C LYS A 37 8.67 -8.44 -6.03
N TYR A 38 9.05 -9.46 -5.27
CA TYR A 38 8.11 -10.26 -4.49
C TYR A 38 7.62 -9.50 -3.25
N GLY A 39 8.47 -8.69 -2.62
CA GLY A 39 8.08 -7.90 -1.46
C GLY A 39 7.04 -6.82 -1.78
N ILE A 40 7.18 -6.14 -2.92
CA ILE A 40 6.20 -5.16 -3.40
C ILE A 40 4.87 -5.87 -3.70
N ALA A 41 4.90 -6.99 -4.41
CA ALA A 41 3.69 -7.73 -4.76
C ALA A 41 2.95 -8.24 -3.51
N ALA A 42 3.66 -8.86 -2.57
CA ALA A 42 3.07 -9.38 -1.34
C ALA A 42 2.48 -8.25 -0.46
N GLY A 43 3.21 -7.13 -0.32
CA GLY A 43 2.76 -5.98 0.46
C GLY A 43 1.51 -5.32 -0.12
N MET A 44 1.44 -5.16 -1.45
CA MET A 44 0.27 -4.61 -2.11
C MET A 44 -0.98 -5.48 -1.90
N VAL A 45 -0.85 -6.80 -2.05
CA VAL A 45 -1.97 -7.72 -1.82
C VAL A 45 -2.44 -7.66 -0.36
N ALA A 46 -1.53 -7.64 0.60
CA ALA A 46 -1.85 -7.55 2.03
C ALA A 46 -2.62 -6.26 2.37
N ILE A 47 -2.19 -5.12 1.82
CA ILE A 47 -2.86 -3.84 2.05
C ILE A 47 -4.21 -3.74 1.39
N ILE A 48 -4.35 -4.23 0.17
CA ILE A 48 -5.62 -4.20 -0.53
C ILE A 48 -6.63 -5.03 0.26
N ALA A 49 -6.24 -6.24 0.69
CA ALA A 49 -7.10 -7.09 1.51
C ALA A 49 -7.52 -6.41 2.83
N THR A 50 -6.59 -5.76 3.54
CA THR A 50 -6.86 -5.11 4.83
C THR A 50 -7.72 -3.85 4.67
N SER A 51 -7.41 -3.03 3.67
CA SER A 51 -8.13 -1.79 3.36
C SER A 51 -9.56 -2.08 2.89
N SER A 52 -9.77 -3.04 1.99
CA SER A 52 -11.10 -3.43 1.52
C SER A 52 -11.97 -4.02 2.64
N SER A 53 -11.37 -4.79 3.54
CA SER A 53 -12.08 -5.34 4.71
C SER A 53 -12.57 -4.22 5.65
N SER A 54 -11.70 -3.25 5.93
CA SER A 54 -12.01 -2.09 6.79
C SER A 54 -13.03 -1.16 6.14
N ALA A 55 -12.83 -0.85 4.85
CA ALA A 55 -13.72 0.00 4.06
C ALA A 55 -15.15 -0.56 4.00
N THR A 56 -15.30 -1.89 3.88
CA THR A 56 -16.63 -2.52 3.87
C THR A 56 -17.38 -2.26 5.17
N SER A 57 -16.72 -2.36 6.33
CA SER A 57 -17.35 -2.03 7.63
C SER A 57 -17.68 -0.54 7.72
N TYR A 58 -16.75 0.33 7.32
CA TYR A 58 -16.93 1.78 7.40
C TYR A 58 -18.02 2.32 6.47
N VAL A 59 -18.23 1.68 5.32
CA VAL A 59 -19.34 2.01 4.41
C VAL A 59 -20.67 1.51 4.98
N ARG A 60 -20.71 0.30 5.56
CA ARG A 60 -21.91 -0.22 6.23
C ARG A 60 -22.33 0.66 7.40
N GLU A 61 -21.39 1.15 8.19
CA GLU A 61 -21.63 2.03 9.34
C GLU A 61 -21.88 3.50 8.93
N HIS A 62 -21.84 3.83 7.63
CA HIS A 62 -22.09 5.18 7.10
C HIS A 62 -21.14 6.26 7.65
N ILE A 63 -19.98 5.86 8.18
CA ILE A 63 -18.95 6.77 8.70
C ILE A 63 -18.00 7.28 7.60
N THR A 64 -18.06 6.72 6.40
CA THR A 64 -17.18 7.10 5.28
C THR A 64 -17.80 8.18 4.39
N ASN A 65 -17.08 9.29 4.16
CA ASN A 65 -17.46 10.26 3.14
C ASN A 65 -17.06 9.77 1.74
N LEU A 66 -17.98 9.07 1.08
CA LEU A 66 -17.76 8.51 -0.25
C LEU A 66 -17.44 9.56 -1.31
N LYS A 67 -18.05 10.75 -1.26
CA LYS A 67 -17.76 11.82 -2.22
C LYS A 67 -16.28 12.21 -2.15
N ALA A 68 -15.79 12.50 -0.96
CA ALA A 68 -14.39 12.86 -0.76
C ALA A 68 -13.45 11.73 -1.18
N ALA A 69 -13.78 10.49 -0.83
CA ALA A 69 -12.98 9.32 -1.21
C ALA A 69 -12.85 9.18 -2.74
N PHE A 70 -13.95 9.27 -3.47
CA PHE A 70 -13.94 9.18 -4.94
C PHE A 70 -13.19 10.36 -5.59
N TYR A 71 -13.31 11.57 -5.06
CA TYR A 71 -12.53 12.72 -5.55
C TYR A 71 -11.03 12.50 -5.35
N LEU A 72 -10.60 12.05 -4.17
CA LEU A 72 -9.20 11.81 -3.87
C LEU A 72 -8.61 10.69 -4.74
N GLN A 73 -9.39 9.62 -4.96
CA GLN A 73 -8.97 8.46 -5.74
C GLN A 73 -8.54 8.82 -7.17
N ILE A 74 -9.23 9.78 -7.81
CA ILE A 74 -8.89 10.24 -9.16
C ILE A 74 -7.48 10.83 -9.19
N PHE A 75 -7.15 11.70 -8.23
CA PHE A 75 -5.81 12.28 -8.12
C PHE A 75 -4.73 11.22 -7.83
N THR A 76 -5.05 10.22 -6.99
CA THR A 76 -4.13 9.11 -6.69
C THR A 76 -3.83 8.27 -7.92
N VAL A 77 -4.84 7.94 -8.74
CA VAL A 77 -4.66 7.15 -9.98
C VAL A 77 -3.81 7.93 -10.97
N ILE A 78 -4.10 9.21 -11.18
CA ILE A 78 -3.32 10.07 -12.08
C ILE A 78 -1.86 10.16 -11.60
N GLY A 79 -1.66 10.42 -10.31
CA GLY A 79 -0.32 10.47 -9.70
C GLY A 79 0.45 9.15 -9.84
N ALA A 80 -0.23 8.00 -9.67
CA ALA A 80 0.37 6.69 -9.85
C ALA A 80 0.81 6.43 -11.29
N ILE A 81 -0.01 6.80 -12.28
CA ILE A 81 0.32 6.66 -13.71
C ILE A 81 1.51 7.56 -14.06
N ILE A 82 1.50 8.83 -13.64
CA ILE A 82 2.60 9.77 -13.87
C ILE A 82 3.88 9.23 -13.21
N GLY A 83 3.81 8.82 -11.94
CA GLY A 83 4.95 8.27 -11.22
C GLY A 83 5.53 7.00 -11.86
N ALA A 84 4.68 6.07 -12.30
CA ALA A 84 5.10 4.89 -13.02
C ALA A 84 5.80 5.24 -14.35
N THR A 85 5.26 6.21 -15.09
CA THR A 85 5.82 6.69 -16.36
C THR A 85 7.18 7.36 -16.15
N ILE A 86 7.30 8.22 -15.14
CA ILE A 86 8.57 8.85 -14.77
C ILE A 86 9.59 7.79 -14.36
N ASN A 87 9.19 6.79 -13.57
CA ASN A 87 10.07 5.69 -13.20
C ASN A 87 10.58 4.94 -14.44
N THR A 88 9.74 4.66 -15.43
CA THR A 88 10.19 4.01 -16.67
C THR A 88 11.10 4.86 -17.55
N LEU A 89 11.00 6.19 -17.47
CA LEU A 89 11.85 7.11 -18.23
C LEU A 89 13.22 7.33 -17.58
N ILE A 90 13.28 7.30 -16.25
CA ILE A 90 14.49 7.52 -15.45
C ILE A 90 15.23 6.21 -15.17
N ALA A 91 14.51 5.09 -15.07
CA ALA A 91 15.11 3.80 -14.78
C ALA A 91 16.13 3.46 -15.88
N PRO A 92 17.43 3.28 -15.54
CA PRO A 92 18.37 2.67 -16.45
C PRO A 92 17.84 1.26 -16.77
N GLU A 93 17.89 0.89 -18.05
CA GLU A 93 17.61 -0.46 -18.51
C GLU A 93 18.59 -1.41 -17.80
N GLU A 94 18.12 -2.07 -16.73
CA GLU A 94 18.62 -3.27 -16.05
C GLU A 94 18.21 -3.25 -14.56
N VAL A 95 17.19 -4.06 -14.22
CA VAL A 95 17.21 -5.26 -13.34
C VAL A 95 15.78 -5.79 -13.17
#